data_AF-A0A7J4PBI8-F1
#
_entry.id   AF-A0A7J4PBI8-F1
#
_cell.length_a   1.000
_cell.length_b   1.000
_cell.length_c   1.000
_cell.angle_alpha   90.00
_cell.angle_beta   90.00
_cell.angle_gamma   90.00
#
_symmetry.space_group_name_H-M   'P 1'
#
loop_
_entity.id
_entity.type
_entity.pdbx_description
1 polymer ?
#
loop_
_entity_poly.entity_id
_entity_poly.type
_entity_poly.pdbx_seq_one_letter_code
_entity_poly.pdbx_strand_id
1 'polypeptide(L)'
;MKIKTILFDAFGTLFDTDRIHARVCERIAKDIFEKQGVRLSEIPLFKSWISEWAMIARTTVEKGFLSTKTVVRTSLKKSLLNKGLAPSNEELSKWAQLFIDSFTSETKLDKDARSTLQWLKAHGYTL
;
A
#
# COMPACT_ATOMS: atom_id res chain seq x y z
N MET A 1 -24.29 -12.15 -28.23
CA MET A 1 -23.54 -12.99 -27.27
C MET A 1 -23.92 -12.53 -25.86
N LYS A 2 -24.40 -13.40 -24.95
CA LYS A 2 -24.69 -13.03 -23.55
C LYS A 2 -23.48 -13.41 -22.68
N ILE A 3 -22.84 -12.43 -22.05
CA ILE A 3 -21.79 -12.66 -21.06
C ILE A 3 -22.43 -13.33 -19.84
N LYS A 4 -21.84 -14.42 -19.34
CA LYS A 4 -22.30 -15.16 -18.14
C LYS A 4 -21.27 -15.19 -17.01
N THR A 5 -20.00 -15.02 -17.33
CA THR A 5 -18.89 -15.03 -16.37
C THR A 5 -18.16 -13.70 -16.45
N ILE A 6 -17.84 -13.11 -15.30
CA ILE A 6 -17.07 -11.87 -15.20
C ILE A 6 -15.88 -12.16 -14.29
N LEU A 7 -14.67 -11.93 -14.79
CA LEU A 7 -13.44 -12.03 -14.01
C LEU A 7 -13.04 -10.63 -13.57
N PHE A 8 -12.73 -10.48 -12.29
CA PHE A 8 -12.26 -9.23 -11.70
C PHE A 8 -10.77 -9.34 -11.38
N ASP A 9 -10.05 -8.28 -11.68
CA ASP A 9 -8.76 -8.04 -11.02
C ASP A 9 -9.00 -7.72 -9.54
N ALA A 10 -8.04 -8.04 -8.68
CA ALA A 10 -8.16 -7.85 -7.25
C ALA A 10 -7.76 -6.42 -6.84
N PHE A 11 -6.52 -6.03 -7.12
CA PHE A 11 -5.93 -4.79 -6.62
C PHE A 11 -6.29 -3.61 -7.53
N GLY A 12 -6.69 -2.47 -6.95
CA GLY A 12 -7.15 -1.31 -7.72
C GLY A 12 -8.53 -1.46 -8.39
N THR A 13 -9.13 -2.67 -8.34
CA THR A 13 -10.45 -2.96 -8.88
C THR A 13 -11.44 -3.37 -7.78
N LEU A 14 -11.13 -4.42 -7.00
CA LEU A 14 -11.97 -4.86 -5.87
C LEU A 14 -11.52 -4.27 -4.53
N PHE A 15 -10.23 -3.99 -4.41
CA PHE A 15 -9.61 -3.37 -3.24
C PHE A 15 -9.05 -2.01 -3.62
N ASP A 16 -9.42 -0.95 -2.90
CA ASP A 16 -8.85 0.40 -3.07
C ASP A 16 -7.42 0.45 -2.49
N THR A 17 -6.50 -0.22 -3.17
CA THR A 17 -5.11 -0.37 -2.73
C THR A 17 -4.37 0.94 -2.76
N ASP A 18 -4.65 1.85 -3.70
CA ASP A 18 -3.96 3.14 -3.77
C ASP A 18 -4.20 3.98 -2.51
N ARG A 19 -5.44 4.03 -2.03
CA ARG A 19 -5.78 4.74 -0.78
C ARG A 19 -5.25 4.05 0.46
N ILE A 20 -5.13 2.72 0.45
CA ILE A 20 -4.52 1.97 1.56
C ILE A 20 -3.02 2.25 1.59
N HIS A 21 -2.33 2.13 0.45
CA HIS A 21 -0.90 2.43 0.32
C HIS A 21 -0.58 3.84 0.84
N ALA A 22 -1.34 4.85 0.41
CA ALA A 22 -1.12 6.22 0.84
C ALA A 22 -1.21 6.39 2.37
N ARG A 23 -2.23 5.79 3.01
CA ARG A 23 -2.43 5.85 4.47
C ARG A 23 -1.35 5.10 5.25
N VAL A 24 -0.98 3.92 4.80
CA VAL A 24 0.08 3.11 5.44
C VAL A 24 1.43 3.84 5.35
N CYS A 25 1.76 4.37 4.17
CA CYS A 25 2.96 5.16 3.96
C CYS A 25 2.96 6.44 4.81
N GLU A 26 1.82 7.12 4.95
CA GLU A 26 1.68 8.27 5.84
C GLU A 26 1.99 7.92 7.30
N ARG A 27 1.47 6.79 7.80
CA ARG A 27 1.72 6.33 9.18
C ARG A 27 3.19 6.01 9.43
N ILE A 28 3.84 5.33 8.49
CA ILE A 28 5.27 5.00 8.58
C ILE A 28 6.12 6.27 8.52
N ALA A 29 5.78 7.18 7.60
CA ALA A 29 6.48 8.45 7.47
C ALA A 29 6.36 9.28 8.76
N LYS A 30 5.19 9.32 9.41
CA LYS A 30 5.01 9.94 10.74
C LYS A 30 5.94 9.33 11.79
N ASP A 31 5.99 8.00 11.94
CA ASP A 31 6.89 7.32 12.90
C ASP A 31 8.38 7.65 12.64
N ILE A 32 8.77 7.78 11.37
CA ILE A 32 10.13 8.17 10.97
C ILE A 32 10.44 9.62 11.35
N PHE A 33 9.55 10.56 11.01
CA PHE A 33 9.79 11.99 11.22
C PHE A 33 9.66 12.42 12.68
N GLU A 34 8.70 11.86 13.43
CA GLU A 34 8.57 12.11 14.87
C GLU A 34 9.83 11.70 15.62
N LYS A 35 10.43 10.55 15.27
CA LYS A 35 11.70 10.10 15.84
C LYS A 35 12.90 10.99 15.49
N GLN A 36 12.86 11.67 14.35
CA GLN A 36 13.93 12.56 13.93
C GLN A 36 13.73 14.02 14.35
N GLY A 37 12.65 14.32 15.07
CA GLY A 37 12.33 15.68 15.51
C GLY A 37 11.93 16.63 14.38
N VAL A 38 11.59 16.10 13.20
CA VAL A 38 11.20 16.88 12.03
C VAL A 38 9.70 17.10 12.04
N ARG A 39 9.24 18.36 11.97
CA ARG A 39 7.79 18.66 11.93
C ARG A 39 7.23 18.36 10.55
N LEU A 40 6.09 17.66 10.48
CA LEU A 40 5.41 17.30 9.22
C LEU A 40 5.11 18.52 8.32
N SER A 41 4.90 19.70 8.90
CA SER A 41 4.68 20.97 8.21
C SER A 41 5.92 21.50 7.47
N GLU A 42 7.12 21.03 7.82
CA GLU A 42 8.41 21.46 7.27
C GLU A 42 8.86 20.61 6.07
N ILE A 43 8.01 19.70 5.60
CA ILE A 43 8.35 18.74 4.55
C ILE A 43 7.46 18.99 3.32
N PRO A 44 7.86 19.91 2.42
CA PRO A 44 7.22 20.14 1.12
C PRO A 44 7.05 18.87 0.28
N LEU A 45 7.85 17.84 0.57
CA LEU A 45 7.96 16.60 -0.19
C LEU A 45 7.21 15.41 0.44
N PHE A 46 6.51 15.58 1.57
CA PHE A 46 5.88 14.47 2.30
C PHE A 46 4.90 13.68 1.42
N LYS A 47 4.06 14.39 0.66
CA LYS A 47 3.14 13.76 -0.32
C LYS A 47 3.89 13.05 -1.44
N SER A 48 5.01 13.61 -1.91
CA SER A 48 5.84 12.99 -2.95
C SER A 48 6.50 11.70 -2.46
N TRP A 49 6.93 11.64 -1.21
CA TRP A 49 7.49 10.43 -0.60
C TRP A 49 6.43 9.33 -0.46
N ILE A 50 5.24 9.70 0.00
CA ILE A 50 4.11 8.77 0.10
C ILE A 50 3.77 8.19 -1.28
N SER A 51 3.72 9.03 -2.32
CA SER A 51 3.45 8.56 -3.69
C SER A 51 4.54 7.63 -4.22
N GLU A 52 5.82 7.93 -3.97
CA GLU A 52 6.94 7.07 -4.36
C GLU A 52 6.85 5.69 -3.68
N TRP A 53 6.60 5.66 -2.37
CA TRP A 53 6.49 4.42 -1.60
C TRP A 53 5.24 3.63 -1.97
N ALA A 54 4.12 4.30 -2.20
CA ALA A 54 2.89 3.69 -2.66
C ALA A 54 3.06 3.03 -4.03
N MET A 55 3.77 3.68 -4.96
CA MET A 55 4.04 3.12 -6.29
C MET A 55 4.95 1.88 -6.21
N ILE A 56 5.97 1.90 -5.35
CA ILE A 56 6.86 0.76 -5.14
C ILE A 56 6.11 -0.40 -4.49
N ALA A 57 5.29 -0.12 -3.48
CA ALA A 57 4.48 -1.13 -2.83
C ALA A 57 3.45 -1.74 -3.78
N ARG A 58 2.77 -0.92 -4.58
CA ARG A 58 1.87 -1.36 -5.66
C ARG A 58 2.57 -2.29 -6.63
N THR A 59 3.72 -1.89 -7.16
CA THR A 59 4.52 -2.73 -8.08
C THR A 59 4.93 -4.06 -7.44
N THR A 60 5.14 -4.10 -6.13
CA THR A 60 5.56 -5.29 -5.39
C THR A 60 4.37 -6.24 -5.14
N VAL A 61 3.23 -5.69 -4.75
CA VAL A 61 2.00 -6.44 -4.48
C VAL A 61 1.38 -7.00 -5.77
N GLU A 62 1.28 -6.18 -6.83
CA GLU A 62 0.70 -6.55 -8.12
C GLU A 62 1.54 -7.61 -8.87
N LYS A 63 2.86 -7.64 -8.66
CA LYS A 63 3.75 -8.67 -9.25
C LYS A 63 3.75 -10.00 -8.49
N GLY A 64 2.79 -10.22 -7.58
CA GLY A 64 2.65 -11.46 -6.82
C GLY A 64 3.64 -11.62 -5.67
N PHE A 65 4.45 -10.60 -5.38
CA PHE A 65 5.36 -10.60 -4.24
C PHE A 65 4.66 -10.05 -2.99
N LEU A 66 3.52 -10.65 -2.62
CA LEU A 66 2.99 -10.55 -1.24
C LEU A 66 4.04 -11.01 -0.20
N SER A 67 5.05 -11.75 -0.65
CA SER A 67 6.23 -12.09 0.13
C SER A 67 7.43 -11.32 -0.40
N THR A 68 7.79 -10.24 0.27
CA THR A 68 9.03 -10.28 1.07
C THR A 68 9.17 -8.94 1.75
N LYS A 69 9.14 -8.99 3.07
CA LYS A 69 9.70 -7.97 3.96
C LYS A 69 11.01 -7.39 3.39
N THR A 70 11.82 -8.20 2.71
CA THR A 70 13.02 -7.80 1.94
C THR A 70 12.78 -6.71 0.90
N VAL A 71 11.76 -6.81 0.04
CA VAL A 71 11.49 -5.80 -0.99
C VAL A 71 11.05 -4.49 -0.35
N VAL A 72 10.07 -4.55 0.55
CA VAL A 72 9.62 -3.37 1.31
C VAL A 72 10.78 -2.72 2.04
N ARG A 73 11.61 -3.52 2.71
CA ARG A 73 12.82 -3.07 3.42
C ARG A 73 13.84 -2.42 2.47
N THR A 74 14.09 -3.01 1.31
CA THR A 74 15.07 -2.50 0.33
C THR A 74 14.61 -1.17 -0.25
N SER A 75 13.31 -1.06 -0.56
CA SER A 75 12.68 0.15 -1.08
C SER A 75 12.66 1.27 -0.07
N LEU A 76 12.27 0.98 1.17
CA LEU A 76 12.37 1.92 2.30
C LEU A 76 13.82 2.38 2.50
N LYS A 77 14.78 1.45 2.53
CA LYS A 77 16.21 1.77 2.68
C LYS A 77 16.69 2.70 1.57
N LYS A 78 16.42 2.37 0.31
CA LYS A 78 16.85 3.18 -0.85
C LYS A 78 16.24 4.58 -0.78
N SER A 79 14.94 4.68 -0.51
CA SER A 79 14.26 5.96 -0.46
C SER A 79 14.76 6.82 0.71
N LEU A 80 14.96 6.25 1.89
CA LEU A 80 15.50 6.97 3.05
C LEU A 80 16.94 7.45 2.81
N LEU A 81 17.81 6.61 2.22
CA LEU A 81 19.18 7.01 1.87
C LEU A 81 19.21 8.15 0.86
N ASN A 82 18.35 8.13 -0.17
CA ASN A 82 18.23 9.21 -1.15
C ASN A 82 17.81 10.55 -0.52
N LYS A 83 17.31 10.53 0.71
CA LYS A 83 16.86 11.70 1.45
C LYS A 83 17.82 12.07 2.58
N GLY A 84 19.02 11.46 2.59
CA GLY A 84 20.06 11.71 3.59
C GLY A 84 19.82 11.02 4.93
N LEU A 85 18.84 10.11 5.02
CA LEU A 85 18.53 9.38 6.24
C LEU A 85 19.23 8.01 6.23
N ALA A 86 19.91 7.68 7.32
CA ALA A 86 20.65 6.44 7.50
C ALA A 86 19.99 5.56 8.59
N PRO A 87 18.87 4.88 8.28
CA PRO A 87 18.16 4.06 9.26
C PRO A 87 18.92 2.77 9.58
N SER A 88 18.78 2.32 10.83
CA SER A 88 19.31 1.03 11.28
C SER A 88 18.55 -0.15 10.64
N ASN A 89 19.16 -1.34 10.67
CA ASN A 89 18.53 -2.56 10.17
C ASN A 89 17.27 -2.97 10.96
N GLU A 90 17.24 -2.63 12.24
CA GLU A 90 16.11 -2.86 13.14
C GLU A 90 14.93 -1.97 12.78
N GLU A 91 15.17 -0.68 12.57
CA GLU A 91 14.15 0.28 12.13
C GLU A 91 13.57 -0.10 10.77
N LEU A 92 14.42 -0.41 9.80
CA LEU A 92 14.00 -0.88 8.49
C LEU A 92 13.12 -2.14 8.58
N SER A 93 13.45 -3.06 9.49
CA SER A 93 12.68 -4.28 9.71
C SER A 93 11.35 -4.02 10.40
N LYS A 94 11.31 -3.09 11.36
CA LYS A 94 10.09 -2.63 12.04
C LYS A 94 9.14 -1.96 11.06
N TRP A 95 9.60 -0.99 10.29
CA TRP A 95 8.77 -0.26 9.33
C TRP A 95 8.28 -1.13 8.19
N ALA A 96 9.11 -2.05 7.69
CA ALA A 96 8.67 -3.02 6.70
C ALA A 96 7.57 -3.97 7.23
N GLN A 97 7.67 -4.38 8.50
CA GLN A 97 6.63 -5.20 9.14
C GLN A 97 5.34 -4.39 9.32
N LEU A 98 5.44 -3.17 9.85
CA LEU A 98 4.31 -2.26 10.03
C LEU A 98 3.59 -1.99 8.70
N PHE A 99 4.33 -1.86 7.61
CA PHE A 99 3.77 -1.74 6.27
C PHE A 99 2.90 -2.95 5.91
N ILE A 100 3.45 -4.16 6.04
CA ILE A 100 2.76 -5.41 5.68
C ILE A 100 1.52 -5.61 6.55
N ASP A 101 1.64 -5.43 7.86
CA ASP A 101 0.54 -5.64 8.81
C ASP A 101 -0.58 -4.63 8.57
N SER A 102 -0.23 -3.35 8.38
CA SER A 102 -1.21 -2.30 8.11
C SER A 102 -1.88 -2.52 6.76
N PHE A 103 -1.12 -2.79 5.70
CA PHE A 103 -1.67 -3.05 4.37
C PHE A 103 -2.63 -4.25 4.38
N THR A 104 -2.24 -5.35 5.02
CA THR A 104 -3.08 -6.56 5.13
C THR A 104 -4.37 -6.29 5.91
N SER A 105 -4.28 -5.61 7.05
CA SER A 105 -5.45 -5.31 7.89
C SER A 105 -6.43 -4.30 7.27
N GLU A 106 -5.91 -3.39 6.44
CA GLU A 106 -6.68 -2.33 5.79
C GLU A 106 -7.20 -2.73 4.40
N THR A 107 -6.69 -3.83 3.82
CA THR A 107 -7.20 -4.42 2.57
C THR A 107 -8.61 -4.97 2.77
N LYS A 108 -9.59 -4.12 2.53
CA LYS A 108 -11.01 -4.44 2.60
C LYS A 108 -11.63 -4.20 1.23
N LEU A 109 -12.59 -5.06 0.89
CA LEU A 109 -13.39 -4.90 -0.32
C LEU A 109 -14.00 -3.50 -0.34
N ASP A 110 -13.80 -2.78 -1.43
CA ASP A 110 -14.39 -1.47 -1.62
C ASP A 110 -15.93 -1.55 -1.52
N LYS A 111 -16.57 -0.48 -1.01
CA LYS A 111 -18.01 -0.49 -0.74
C LYS A 111 -18.82 -0.60 -2.04
N ASP A 112 -18.36 0.05 -3.10
CA ASP A 112 -19.03 0.05 -4.40
C ASP A 112 -18.72 -1.26 -5.12
N ALA A 113 -17.49 -1.78 -4.99
CA ALA A 113 -17.14 -3.14 -5.45
C ALA A 113 -18.04 -4.20 -4.79
N ARG A 114 -18.27 -4.11 -3.48
CA ARG A 114 -19.17 -5.03 -2.75
C ARG A 114 -20.59 -5.02 -3.29
N SER A 115 -21.13 -3.82 -3.46
CA SER A 115 -22.51 -3.63 -3.94
C SER A 115 -22.66 -4.15 -5.37
N THR A 116 -21.65 -3.91 -6.21
CA THR A 116 -21.60 -4.39 -7.60
C THR A 116 -21.53 -5.91 -7.68
N LEU A 117 -20.67 -6.55 -6.89
CA LEU A 117 -20.57 -8.01 -6.84
C LEU A 117 -21.87 -8.66 -6.35
N GLN A 118 -22.53 -8.07 -5.35
CA GLN A 118 -23.83 -8.53 -4.87
C GLN A 118 -24.90 -8.42 -5.97
N TRP A 119 -24.94 -7.30 -6.68
CA TRP A 119 -25.88 -7.08 -7.78
C TRP A 119 -25.66 -8.08 -8.92
N LEU A 120 -24.41 -8.30 -9.36
CA LEU A 120 -24.09 -9.25 -10.43
C LEU A 120 -24.46 -10.68 -10.05
N LYS A 121 -24.16 -11.10 -8.82
CA LYS A 121 -24.54 -12.42 -8.33
C LYS A 121 -26.06 -12.60 -8.32
N ALA A 122 -26.80 -11.57 -7.90
CA ALA A 122 -28.28 -11.59 -7.90
C ALA A 122 -28.88 -11.68 -9.31
N HIS A 123 -28.16 -11.24 -10.34
CA HIS A 123 -28.59 -11.28 -11.75
C HIS A 123 -28.07 -12.50 -12.51
N GLY A 124 -27.54 -13.51 -11.81
CA GLY A 124 -27.16 -14.80 -12.38
C GLY A 124 -25.82 -14.82 -13.11
N TYR A 125 -24.95 -13.84 -12.84
CA TYR A 125 -23.57 -13.87 -13.29
C TYR A 125 -22.71 -14.76 -12.39
N THR A 126 -21.79 -15.51 -12.99
CA THR A 126 -20.68 -16.18 -12.30
C THR A 126 -19.55 -15.18 -12.10
N LEU A 127 -19.04 -15.07 -10.86
CA LEU A 127 -17.95 -14.17 -10.45
C LEU A 127 -16.71 -14.97 -10.08
#